data_AF-A0A524PDG1-F1
#
_entry.id   AF-A0A524PDG1-F1
#
_cell.length_a   1.000
_cell.length_b   1.000
_cell.length_c   1.000
_cell.angle_alpha   90.00
_cell.angle_beta   90.00
_cell.angle_gamma   90.00
#
_symmetry.space_group_name_H-M   'P 1'
#
loop_
_entity.id
_entity.type
_entity.pdbx_description
1 polymer ?
#
loop_
_entity_poly.entity_id
_entity_poly.type
_entity_poly.pdbx_seq_one_letter_code
_entity_poly.pdbx_strand_id
1 'polypeptide(L)'
;RVGGGIYTKAADVGADLVGKVEAGIPEDDPRNPATIADNVGDNVGDVAGMGADLYESYAGSILATAALGAALPSLSPDGQMKAIIAPMVVAAIGILLSIVGVYMVRTKESATQKNLLNALLFGTGGSSVLILIVMAIMANTGWISWGIFGSVVAGLAAGVIIGQGTEYFTSDEYKPTQGIARQAQQGPATTIIDGIAVGMYSTWLPVITIVLGILAAYGFAGGFTEFAQGVYGIGFAAVGMLSTLGITLATDAFGPIADNAGGNAEMSNLPHEVRERTDALDMLGNTTAATGKGFAIGSAALTALALLAAYMEEVKLWLGKLADKSIDGFKQIGDTIFYHDTMPIVAEGQKVINVATATIDDFVTAYSISLFNPVVLGGIFIGAMMAFVFCAMTMKAVGRAAGAMVDEVRRQFREIPGIMEGTATPEYAKCVAISTKGAQREMIVPSLLAIFVPIAIGLLLGVAGVVGLLTGALTAGFTLAVMLNNSGGAWDNAKKYIEKGNYGGKGSETHKAGVVGDTVGDPFKDTSGPSLNILIKLMTMVSVVMAGLTVAYSIF
;
A
#
# COMPACT_ATOMS: atom_id res chain seq x y z
N ARG A 1 -3.73 -9.69 -2.15
CA ARG A 1 -2.84 -9.41 -1.00
C ARG A 1 -3.21 -10.22 0.24
N VAL A 2 -4.37 -10.03 0.90
CA VAL A 2 -4.74 -10.73 2.14
C VAL A 2 -4.58 -12.26 2.08
N GLY A 3 -5.23 -12.93 1.11
CA GLY A 3 -5.13 -14.40 1.00
C GLY A 3 -3.69 -14.88 0.78
N GLY A 4 -2.96 -14.24 -0.14
CA GLY A 4 -1.55 -14.56 -0.39
C GLY A 4 -0.67 -14.32 0.83
N GLY A 5 -0.84 -13.19 1.53
CA GLY A 5 -0.12 -12.85 2.76
C GLY A 5 -0.36 -13.86 3.89
N ILE A 6 -1.63 -14.27 4.09
CA ILE A 6 -1.96 -15.33 5.06
C ILE A 6 -1.29 -16.65 4.67
N TYR A 7 -1.27 -16.98 3.38
CA TYR A 7 -0.63 -18.21 2.90
C TYR A 7 0.87 -18.22 3.18
N THR A 8 1.60 -17.18 2.75
CA THR A 8 3.07 -17.11 2.90
C THR A 8 3.44 -17.04 4.37
N LYS A 9 2.90 -16.08 5.13
CA LYS A 9 3.33 -15.89 6.52
C LYS A 9 2.90 -17.01 7.47
N ALA A 10 1.89 -17.80 7.11
CA ALA A 10 1.60 -19.03 7.86
C ALA A 10 2.66 -20.11 7.64
N ALA A 11 3.20 -20.21 6.41
CA ALA A 11 4.25 -21.16 6.07
C ALA A 11 5.59 -20.71 6.64
N ASP A 12 5.99 -19.47 6.39
CA ASP A 12 7.21 -18.80 6.86
C ASP A 12 7.38 -18.94 8.38
N VAL A 13 6.44 -18.40 9.17
CA VAL A 13 6.47 -18.50 10.64
C VAL A 13 6.52 -19.94 11.13
N GLY A 14 5.81 -20.87 10.46
CA GLY A 14 5.82 -22.28 10.83
C GLY A 14 7.15 -22.98 10.52
N ALA A 15 7.74 -22.65 9.36
CA ALA A 15 9.02 -23.18 8.91
C ALA A 15 10.14 -22.69 9.82
N ASP A 16 10.20 -21.39 10.07
CA ASP A 16 11.27 -20.74 10.81
C ASP A 16 11.26 -21.06 12.30
N LEU A 17 10.08 -21.02 12.93
CA LEU A 17 9.98 -21.27 14.36
C LEU A 17 10.35 -22.71 14.70
N VAL A 18 9.83 -23.69 13.95
CA VAL A 18 10.12 -25.10 14.24
C VAL A 18 11.49 -25.51 13.70
N GLY A 19 11.88 -25.03 12.52
CA GLY A 19 13.17 -25.33 11.90
C GLY A 19 14.33 -24.68 12.65
N LYS A 20 14.39 -23.34 12.67
CA LYS A 20 15.55 -22.60 13.20
C LYS A 20 15.58 -22.58 14.73
N VAL A 21 14.44 -22.36 15.39
CA VAL A 21 14.41 -22.14 16.85
C VAL A 21 14.34 -23.45 17.64
N GLU A 22 13.50 -24.39 17.21
CA GLU A 22 13.28 -25.66 17.94
C GLU A 22 14.24 -26.77 17.50
N ALA A 23 14.34 -27.02 16.19
CA ALA A 23 15.14 -28.12 15.64
C ALA A 23 16.61 -27.75 15.38
N GLY A 24 16.93 -26.46 15.27
CA GLY A 24 18.29 -25.98 15.00
C GLY A 24 18.81 -26.36 13.61
N ILE A 25 17.91 -26.55 12.64
CA ILE A 25 18.27 -26.81 11.24
C ILE A 25 18.37 -25.48 10.46
N PRO A 26 19.11 -25.45 9.35
CA PRO A 26 19.17 -24.28 8.46
C PRO A 26 17.80 -23.77 8.01
N GLU A 27 17.76 -22.49 7.62
CA GLU A 27 16.67 -21.91 6.82
C GLU A 27 16.50 -22.68 5.52
N ASP A 28 15.28 -22.85 5.01
CA ASP A 28 15.00 -23.58 3.77
C ASP A 28 15.49 -25.04 3.69
N ASP A 29 15.82 -25.65 4.83
CA ASP A 29 16.33 -27.02 4.83
C ASP A 29 15.29 -28.01 4.25
N PRO A 30 15.69 -28.91 3.32
CA PRO A 30 14.76 -29.84 2.68
C PRO A 30 14.16 -30.88 3.65
N ARG A 31 14.63 -30.96 4.90
CA ARG A 31 14.00 -31.79 5.94
C ARG A 31 12.73 -31.13 6.48
N ASN A 32 12.61 -29.81 6.39
CA ASN A 32 11.46 -29.09 6.93
C ASN A 32 10.27 -29.17 5.95
N PRO A 33 9.13 -29.78 6.33
CA PRO A 33 7.98 -29.94 5.44
C PRO A 33 7.30 -28.61 5.04
N ALA A 34 7.58 -27.50 5.73
CA ALA A 34 6.98 -26.20 5.42
C ALA A 34 7.71 -25.40 4.34
N THR A 35 8.95 -25.74 3.98
CA THR A 35 9.81 -24.93 3.08
C THR A 35 9.23 -24.78 1.67
N ILE A 36 8.60 -25.83 1.13
CA ILE A 36 7.88 -25.72 -0.14
C ILE A 36 6.68 -24.77 -0.04
N ALA A 37 5.93 -24.81 1.07
CA ALA A 37 4.81 -23.90 1.26
C ALA A 37 5.29 -22.45 1.42
N ASP A 38 6.45 -22.27 2.03
CA ASP A 38 7.11 -20.98 2.22
C ASP A 38 7.53 -20.34 0.89
N ASN A 39 8.35 -21.06 0.10
CA ASN A 39 8.82 -20.59 -1.21
C ASN A 39 7.67 -20.38 -2.21
N VAL A 40 6.63 -21.23 -2.19
CA VAL A 40 5.39 -20.99 -2.95
C VAL A 40 4.69 -19.72 -2.46
N GLY A 41 4.75 -19.47 -1.16
CA GLY A 41 4.20 -18.29 -0.51
C GLY A 41 4.77 -17.00 -1.06
N ASP A 42 6.07 -16.87 -1.26
CA ASP A 42 6.66 -15.62 -1.76
C ASP A 42 6.12 -15.28 -3.16
N ASN A 43 5.90 -16.30 -3.99
CA ASN A 43 5.28 -16.12 -5.31
C ASN A 43 3.80 -15.73 -5.22
N VAL A 44 3.03 -16.34 -4.31
CA VAL A 44 1.58 -16.11 -4.19
C VAL A 44 1.25 -14.81 -3.44
N GLY A 45 2.00 -14.50 -2.39
CA GLY A 45 1.83 -13.33 -1.54
C GLY A 45 2.62 -12.13 -2.06
N ASP A 46 3.93 -12.28 -2.17
CA ASP A 46 4.87 -11.18 -2.35
C ASP A 46 5.12 -10.82 -3.80
N VAL A 47 4.81 -11.71 -4.75
CA VAL A 47 4.75 -11.37 -6.17
C VAL A 47 3.32 -11.11 -6.62
N ALA A 48 2.45 -12.14 -6.63
CA ALA A 48 1.10 -12.00 -7.21
C ALA A 48 0.22 -11.03 -6.41
N GLY A 49 0.30 -11.07 -5.07
CA GLY A 49 -0.43 -10.15 -4.21
C GLY A 49 0.03 -8.70 -4.37
N MET A 50 1.35 -8.47 -4.42
CA MET A 50 1.96 -7.15 -4.59
C MET A 50 1.71 -6.56 -5.99
N GLY A 51 1.84 -7.37 -7.05
CA GLY A 51 1.53 -6.95 -8.41
C GLY A 51 0.07 -6.49 -8.57
N ALA A 52 -0.88 -7.21 -7.96
CA ALA A 52 -2.29 -6.80 -7.98
C ALA A 52 -2.55 -5.49 -7.21
N ASP A 53 -1.86 -5.28 -6.09
CA ASP A 53 -1.94 -4.06 -5.28
C ASP A 53 -1.47 -2.83 -6.06
N LEU A 54 -0.29 -2.93 -6.64
CA LEU A 54 0.31 -1.85 -7.42
C LEU A 54 -0.44 -1.58 -8.72
N TYR A 55 -0.98 -2.63 -9.37
CA TYR A 55 -1.88 -2.47 -10.51
C TYR A 55 -3.12 -1.64 -10.15
N GLU A 56 -3.77 -1.93 -9.03
CA GLU A 56 -4.95 -1.19 -8.58
C GLU A 56 -4.59 0.28 -8.25
N SER A 57 -3.44 0.51 -7.60
CA SER A 57 -2.93 1.87 -7.35
C SER A 57 -2.74 2.65 -8.65
N TYR A 58 -2.12 2.01 -9.66
CA TYR A 58 -1.85 2.60 -10.96
C TYR A 58 -3.13 2.96 -11.69
N ALA A 59 -4.03 1.99 -11.86
CA ALA A 59 -5.32 2.21 -12.52
C ALA A 59 -6.16 3.25 -11.77
N GLY A 60 -6.24 3.16 -10.44
CA GLY A 60 -7.02 4.07 -9.59
C GLY A 60 -6.55 5.51 -9.71
N SER A 61 -5.24 5.77 -9.66
CA SER A 61 -4.69 7.12 -9.81
C SER A 61 -5.00 7.74 -11.18
N ILE A 62 -4.87 6.96 -12.26
CA ILE A 62 -5.16 7.43 -13.63
C ILE A 62 -6.65 7.75 -13.78
N LEU A 63 -7.53 6.82 -13.36
CA LEU A 63 -8.98 6.98 -13.49
C LEU A 63 -9.51 8.12 -12.62
N ALA A 64 -9.05 8.24 -11.38
CA ALA A 64 -9.42 9.34 -10.49
C ALA A 64 -9.01 10.69 -11.08
N THR A 65 -7.76 10.78 -11.58
CA THR A 65 -7.24 12.02 -12.19
C THR A 65 -8.00 12.37 -13.47
N ALA A 66 -8.36 11.38 -14.30
CA ALA A 66 -9.16 11.61 -15.50
C ALA A 66 -10.57 12.10 -15.17
N ALA A 67 -11.21 11.53 -14.14
CA ALA A 67 -12.52 11.98 -13.65
C ALA A 67 -12.48 13.42 -13.13
N LEU A 68 -11.44 13.78 -12.36
CA LEU A 68 -11.22 15.16 -11.93
C LEU A 68 -10.93 16.09 -13.12
N GLY A 69 -10.20 15.60 -14.13
CA GLY A 69 -9.97 16.30 -15.38
C GLY A 69 -11.26 16.59 -16.15
N ALA A 70 -12.29 15.73 -16.03
CA ALA A 70 -13.62 15.96 -16.61
C ALA A 70 -14.46 16.99 -15.82
N ALA A 71 -14.13 17.22 -14.55
CA ALA A 71 -14.82 18.13 -13.66
C ALA A 71 -14.19 19.55 -13.60
N LEU A 72 -13.05 19.77 -14.27
CA LEU A 72 -12.39 21.08 -14.28
C LEU A 72 -13.29 22.15 -14.92
N PRO A 73 -13.49 23.30 -14.26
CA PRO A 73 -14.36 24.36 -14.77
C PRO A 73 -13.68 25.16 -15.88
N SER A 74 -14.50 25.80 -16.72
CA SER A 74 -14.08 26.88 -17.64
C SER A 74 -13.02 26.48 -18.69
N LEU A 75 -12.91 25.19 -19.03
CA LEU A 75 -12.08 24.72 -20.14
C LEU A 75 -12.88 24.69 -21.45
N SER A 76 -12.19 24.91 -22.57
CA SER A 76 -12.77 24.64 -23.89
C SER A 76 -13.01 23.13 -24.07
N PRO A 77 -13.89 22.68 -24.99
CA PRO A 77 -14.11 21.25 -25.23
C PRO A 77 -12.81 20.46 -25.54
N ASP A 78 -11.89 21.08 -26.27
CA ASP A 78 -10.55 20.53 -26.55
C ASP A 78 -9.68 20.49 -25.27
N GLY A 79 -9.70 21.55 -24.46
CA GLY A 79 -8.99 21.60 -23.18
C GLY A 79 -9.48 20.55 -22.18
N GLN A 80 -10.79 20.34 -22.11
CA GLN A 80 -11.39 19.31 -21.26
C GLN A 80 -10.94 17.91 -21.70
N MET A 81 -10.98 17.65 -23.01
CA MET A 81 -10.54 16.37 -23.57
C MET A 81 -9.05 16.11 -23.26
N LYS A 82 -8.21 17.13 -23.40
CA LYS A 82 -6.79 17.05 -23.01
C LYS A 82 -6.62 16.73 -21.53
N ALA A 83 -7.37 17.37 -20.64
CA ALA A 83 -7.30 17.10 -19.20
C ALA A 83 -7.69 15.65 -18.85
N ILE A 84 -8.72 15.11 -19.49
CA ILE A 84 -9.16 13.72 -19.28
C ILE A 84 -8.10 12.72 -19.77
N ILE A 85 -7.51 12.97 -20.94
CA ILE A 85 -6.60 12.02 -21.62
C ILE A 85 -5.16 12.13 -21.11
N ALA A 86 -4.72 13.30 -20.63
CA ALA A 86 -3.36 13.55 -20.19
C ALA A 86 -2.81 12.49 -19.19
N PRO A 87 -3.50 12.10 -18.10
CA PRO A 87 -2.96 11.09 -17.18
C PRO A 87 -2.73 9.72 -17.86
N MET A 88 -3.56 9.36 -18.86
CA MET A 88 -3.39 8.11 -19.62
C MET A 88 -2.17 8.17 -20.55
N VAL A 89 -1.91 9.34 -21.16
CA VAL A 89 -0.73 9.55 -22.00
C VAL A 89 0.55 9.48 -21.18
N VAL A 90 0.57 10.11 -20.01
CA VAL A 90 1.70 10.06 -19.07
C VAL A 90 1.97 8.63 -18.64
N ALA A 91 0.92 7.88 -18.29
CA ALA A 91 0.98 6.47 -17.96
C ALA A 91 1.57 5.63 -19.11
N ALA A 92 1.07 5.80 -20.34
CA ALA A 92 1.53 5.06 -21.51
C ALA A 92 3.00 5.34 -21.85
N ILE A 93 3.43 6.59 -21.79
CA ILE A 93 4.84 6.95 -21.98
C ILE A 93 5.69 6.40 -20.83
N GLY A 94 5.20 6.45 -19.60
CA GLY A 94 5.85 5.89 -18.41
C GLY A 94 6.19 4.40 -18.53
N ILE A 95 5.35 3.62 -19.22
CA ILE A 95 5.65 2.21 -19.55
C ILE A 95 6.89 2.10 -20.44
N LEU A 96 6.97 2.89 -21.51
CA LEU A 96 8.12 2.89 -22.41
C LEU A 96 9.40 3.34 -21.70
N LEU A 97 9.30 4.36 -20.84
CA LEU A 97 10.42 4.84 -20.04
C LEU A 97 10.87 3.81 -19.00
N SER A 98 9.93 3.07 -18.41
CA SER A 98 10.25 1.97 -17.49
C SER A 98 11.04 0.86 -18.20
N ILE A 99 10.67 0.51 -19.45
CA ILE A 99 11.43 -0.45 -20.27
C ILE A 99 12.87 0.06 -20.49
N VAL A 100 13.03 1.34 -20.82
CA VAL A 100 14.36 1.96 -20.94
C VAL A 100 15.12 1.90 -19.61
N GLY A 101 14.45 2.18 -18.50
CA GLY A 101 15.00 2.08 -17.15
C GLY A 101 15.52 0.69 -16.80
N VAL A 102 14.82 -0.37 -17.21
CA VAL A 102 15.29 -1.76 -17.02
C VAL A 102 16.64 -1.97 -17.72
N TYR A 103 16.81 -1.48 -18.95
CA TYR A 103 18.09 -1.59 -19.68
C TYR A 103 19.21 -0.68 -19.13
N MET A 104 18.88 0.31 -18.29
CA MET A 104 19.85 1.14 -17.56
C MET A 104 20.44 0.40 -16.35
N VAL A 105 19.73 -0.58 -15.77
CA VAL A 105 20.22 -1.36 -14.64
C VAL A 105 21.30 -2.33 -15.13
N ARG A 106 22.55 -2.12 -14.70
CA ARG A 106 23.69 -2.98 -15.04
C ARG A 106 24.57 -3.20 -13.83
N THR A 107 25.02 -4.44 -13.62
CA THR A 107 25.92 -4.80 -12.53
C THR A 107 27.09 -5.66 -13.03
N LYS A 108 28.10 -5.84 -12.18
CA LYS A 108 29.27 -6.70 -12.41
C LYS A 108 29.25 -7.87 -11.42
N GLU A 109 29.95 -8.97 -11.72
CA GLU A 109 29.99 -10.15 -10.85
C GLU A 109 30.55 -9.87 -9.44
N SER A 110 31.43 -8.88 -9.29
CA SER A 110 32.04 -8.47 -8.00
C SER A 110 31.34 -7.27 -7.34
N ALA A 111 30.05 -7.05 -7.62
CA ALA A 111 29.30 -5.93 -7.09
C ALA A 111 29.04 -6.07 -5.58
N THR A 112 29.30 -4.99 -4.83
CA THR A 112 28.88 -4.89 -3.42
C THR A 112 27.38 -4.60 -3.31
N GLN A 113 26.77 -4.79 -2.13
CA GLN A 113 25.35 -4.42 -1.90
C GLN A 113 25.07 -2.96 -2.29
N LYS A 114 25.97 -2.04 -1.94
CA LYS A 114 25.88 -0.64 -2.33
C LYS A 114 25.93 -0.44 -3.85
N ASN A 115 26.70 -1.24 -4.59
CA ASN A 115 26.70 -1.17 -6.06
C ASN A 115 25.37 -1.64 -6.64
N LEU A 116 24.79 -2.71 -6.10
CA LEU A 116 23.51 -3.26 -6.55
C LEU A 116 22.36 -2.27 -6.28
N LEU A 117 22.29 -1.72 -5.07
CA LEU A 117 21.28 -0.71 -4.72
C LEU A 117 21.40 0.53 -5.63
N ASN A 118 22.61 1.04 -5.83
CA ASN A 118 22.83 2.17 -6.73
C ASN A 118 22.43 1.86 -8.18
N ALA A 119 22.61 0.62 -8.66
CA ALA A 119 22.18 0.23 -10.00
C ALA A 119 20.65 0.23 -10.13
N LEU A 120 19.93 -0.28 -9.12
CA LEU A 120 18.46 -0.24 -9.07
C LEU A 120 17.95 1.20 -8.98
N LEU A 121 18.55 2.03 -8.11
CA LEU A 121 18.23 3.45 -7.96
C LEU A 121 18.52 4.25 -9.24
N PHE A 122 19.57 3.89 -9.99
CA PHE A 122 19.86 4.52 -11.27
C PHE A 122 18.78 4.20 -12.31
N GLY A 123 18.24 2.98 -12.33
CA GLY A 123 17.13 2.61 -13.21
C GLY A 123 15.82 3.33 -12.88
N THR A 124 15.43 3.34 -11.60
CA THR A 124 14.20 4.00 -11.12
C THR A 124 14.30 5.53 -11.19
N GLY A 125 15.43 6.09 -10.75
CA GLY A 125 15.73 7.52 -10.79
C GLY A 125 15.87 8.03 -12.23
N GLY A 126 16.56 7.27 -13.10
CA GLY A 126 16.68 7.60 -14.52
C GLY A 126 15.32 7.67 -15.22
N SER A 127 14.45 6.69 -14.97
CA SER A 127 13.06 6.71 -15.48
C SER A 127 12.27 7.90 -14.95
N SER A 128 12.49 8.28 -13.69
CA SER A 128 11.84 9.44 -13.05
C SER A 128 12.30 10.77 -13.65
N VAL A 129 13.58 10.89 -14.03
CA VAL A 129 14.08 12.08 -14.75
C VAL A 129 13.50 12.15 -16.16
N LEU A 130 13.43 11.01 -16.86
CA LEU A 130 12.86 10.95 -18.21
C LEU A 130 11.39 11.34 -18.23
N ILE A 131 10.59 10.91 -17.25
CA ILE A 131 9.18 11.31 -17.20
C ILE A 131 9.03 12.81 -16.94
N LEU A 132 9.91 13.42 -16.12
CA LEU A 132 9.91 14.87 -15.94
C LEU A 132 10.22 15.62 -17.25
N ILE A 133 11.13 15.12 -18.07
CA ILE A 133 11.39 15.70 -19.40
C ILE A 133 10.13 15.63 -20.28
N VAL A 134 9.45 14.49 -20.28
CA VAL A 134 8.17 14.32 -21.01
C VAL A 134 7.13 15.30 -20.49
N MET A 135 6.96 15.44 -19.18
CA MET A 135 6.01 16.37 -18.59
C MET A 135 6.35 17.83 -18.93
N ALA A 136 7.62 18.21 -18.97
CA ALA A 136 8.04 19.55 -19.40
C ALA A 136 7.71 19.81 -20.87
N ILE A 137 7.86 18.81 -21.75
CA ILE A 137 7.45 18.90 -23.15
C ILE A 137 5.93 19.03 -23.28
N MET A 138 5.16 18.24 -22.52
CA MET A 138 3.70 18.34 -22.48
C MET A 138 3.24 19.72 -21.98
N ALA A 139 3.95 20.30 -21.00
CA ALA A 139 3.66 21.65 -20.51
C ALA A 139 3.95 22.73 -21.57
N ASN A 140 5.10 22.63 -22.25
CA ASN A 140 5.50 23.60 -23.28
C ASN A 140 4.63 23.53 -24.54
N THR A 141 4.07 22.36 -24.85
CA THR A 141 3.14 22.15 -25.98
C THR A 141 1.69 22.47 -25.63
N GLY A 142 1.40 22.88 -24.38
CA GLY A 142 0.05 23.24 -23.93
C GLY A 142 -0.89 22.06 -23.71
N TRP A 143 -0.37 20.83 -23.59
CA TRP A 143 -1.16 19.66 -23.21
C TRP A 143 -1.52 19.65 -21.72
N ILE A 144 -0.62 20.13 -20.89
CA ILE A 144 -0.81 20.36 -19.46
C ILE A 144 -0.31 21.75 -19.08
N SER A 145 -0.65 22.23 -17.89
CA SER A 145 -0.07 23.47 -17.37
C SER A 145 1.29 23.20 -16.70
N TRP A 146 2.13 24.24 -16.60
CA TRP A 146 3.35 24.19 -15.79
C TRP A 146 3.07 23.94 -14.30
N GLY A 147 1.87 24.27 -13.82
CA GLY A 147 1.42 23.92 -12.47
C GLY A 147 1.25 22.42 -12.26
N ILE A 148 0.72 21.72 -13.27
CA ILE A 148 0.63 20.26 -13.26
C ILE A 148 2.01 19.60 -13.34
N PHE A 149 2.93 20.16 -14.12
CA PHE A 149 4.34 19.75 -14.07
C PHE A 149 4.92 19.86 -12.65
N GLY A 150 4.71 20.99 -11.97
CA GLY A 150 5.12 21.18 -10.57
C GLY A 150 4.48 20.17 -9.62
N SER A 151 3.22 19.80 -9.85
CA SER A 151 2.51 18.79 -9.06
C SER A 151 3.12 17.39 -9.21
N VAL A 152 3.50 16.99 -10.43
CA VAL A 152 4.22 15.74 -10.67
C VAL A 152 5.59 15.73 -10.00
N VAL A 153 6.33 16.84 -10.07
CA VAL A 153 7.61 16.99 -9.36
C VAL A 153 7.43 16.77 -7.86
N ALA A 154 6.39 17.37 -7.26
CA ALA A 154 6.08 17.18 -5.84
C ALA A 154 5.76 15.71 -5.50
N GLY A 155 4.96 15.04 -6.33
CA GLY A 155 4.64 13.61 -6.16
C GLY A 155 5.86 12.69 -6.27
N LEU A 156 6.70 12.88 -7.30
CA LEU A 156 7.94 12.12 -7.47
C LEU A 156 8.92 12.36 -6.31
N ALA A 157 9.10 13.63 -5.90
CA ALA A 157 9.95 13.97 -4.76
C ALA A 157 9.43 13.32 -3.47
N ALA A 158 8.11 13.34 -3.23
CA ALA A 158 7.51 12.67 -2.09
C ALA A 158 7.80 11.16 -2.09
N GLY A 159 7.68 10.50 -3.25
CA GLY A 159 7.97 9.07 -3.39
C GLY A 159 9.43 8.74 -3.08
N VAL A 160 10.37 9.55 -3.59
CA VAL A 160 11.81 9.38 -3.31
C VAL A 160 12.11 9.58 -1.82
N ILE A 161 11.57 10.62 -1.19
CA ILE A 161 11.79 10.90 0.24
C ILE A 161 11.21 9.78 1.12
N ILE A 162 10.02 9.27 0.79
CA ILE A 162 9.41 8.14 1.51
C ILE A 162 10.26 6.87 1.35
N GLY A 163 10.75 6.60 0.14
CA GLY A 163 11.62 5.45 -0.12
C GLY A 163 12.92 5.50 0.67
N GLN A 164 13.66 6.61 0.59
CA GLN A 164 14.90 6.82 1.35
C GLN A 164 14.67 6.83 2.87
N GLY A 165 13.54 7.40 3.29
CA GLY A 165 13.11 7.36 4.68
C GLY A 165 12.90 5.94 5.17
N THR A 166 12.21 5.12 4.37
CA THR A 166 11.97 3.71 4.67
C THR A 166 13.28 2.94 4.76
N GLU A 167 14.16 3.11 3.77
CA GLU A 167 15.51 2.52 3.76
C GLU A 167 16.29 2.83 5.05
N TYR A 168 16.29 4.08 5.51
CA TYR A 168 16.98 4.47 6.75
C TYR A 168 16.49 3.72 7.99
N PHE A 169 15.19 3.42 8.06
CA PHE A 169 14.58 2.74 9.20
C PHE A 169 14.62 1.21 9.11
N THR A 170 14.78 0.65 7.91
CA THR A 170 14.73 -0.80 7.72
C THR A 170 16.10 -1.41 7.41
N SER A 171 17.01 -0.74 6.70
CA SER A 171 18.31 -1.31 6.33
C SER A 171 19.23 -1.53 7.54
N ASP A 172 19.99 -2.62 7.51
CA ASP A 172 20.94 -3.00 8.56
C ASP A 172 22.24 -2.18 8.56
N GLU A 173 22.43 -1.32 7.55
CA GLU A 173 23.53 -0.35 7.52
C GLU A 173 23.31 0.81 8.51
N TYR A 174 22.07 1.05 8.95
CA TYR A 174 21.69 2.20 9.75
C TYR A 174 21.40 1.89 11.23
N LYS A 175 21.50 2.94 12.05
CA LYS A 175 21.36 2.86 13.50
C LYS A 175 20.01 2.33 14.00
N PRO A 176 18.85 2.61 13.38
CA PRO A 176 17.57 2.09 13.88
C PRO A 176 17.55 0.56 13.93
N THR A 177 17.87 -0.08 12.82
CA THR A 177 17.92 -1.56 12.69
C THR A 177 19.03 -2.18 13.54
N GLN A 178 20.22 -1.58 13.55
CA GLN A 178 21.32 -2.02 14.43
C GLN A 178 20.96 -1.90 15.92
N GLY A 179 20.12 -0.92 16.27
CA GLY A 179 19.55 -0.76 17.61
C GLY A 179 18.74 -1.97 18.04
N ILE A 180 17.84 -2.45 17.16
CA ILE A 180 17.01 -3.63 17.39
C ILE A 180 17.88 -4.88 17.53
N ALA A 181 18.86 -5.07 16.63
CA ALA A 181 19.79 -6.21 16.70
C ALA A 181 20.58 -6.22 18.02
N ARG A 182 20.96 -5.04 18.54
CA ARG A 182 21.59 -4.92 19.86
C ARG A 182 20.63 -5.26 21.00
N GLN A 183 19.36 -4.87 20.90
CA GLN A 183 18.34 -5.22 21.91
C GLN A 183 18.05 -6.73 21.97
N ALA A 184 18.32 -7.46 20.88
CA ALA A 184 18.22 -8.92 20.86
C ALA A 184 19.19 -9.61 21.82
N GLN A 185 20.28 -8.95 22.23
CA GLN A 185 21.17 -9.48 23.27
C GLN A 185 20.51 -9.58 24.64
N GLN A 186 19.44 -8.79 24.86
CA GLN A 186 18.65 -8.79 26.10
C GLN A 186 17.43 -9.74 26.03
N GLY A 187 17.20 -10.36 24.87
CA GLY A 187 16.17 -11.36 24.63
C GLY A 187 14.99 -10.86 23.78
N PRO A 188 14.00 -11.74 23.53
CA PRO A 188 12.92 -11.46 22.58
C PRO A 188 12.02 -10.27 22.94
N ALA A 189 11.76 -10.07 24.24
CA ALA A 189 10.85 -9.01 24.70
C ALA A 189 11.38 -7.62 24.35
N THR A 190 12.67 -7.36 24.57
CA THR A 190 13.31 -6.09 24.23
C THR A 190 13.43 -5.89 22.72
N THR A 191 13.69 -6.96 21.95
CA THR A 191 13.65 -6.91 20.48
C THR A 191 12.29 -6.47 19.97
N ILE A 192 11.21 -7.03 20.49
CA ILE A 192 9.84 -6.66 20.09
C ILE A 192 9.52 -5.22 20.50
N ILE A 193 9.89 -4.80 21.71
CA ILE A 193 9.64 -3.42 22.16
C ILE A 193 10.34 -2.42 21.24
N ASP A 194 11.60 -2.67 20.91
CA ASP A 194 12.40 -1.74 20.10
C ASP A 194 11.92 -1.69 18.65
N GLY A 195 11.56 -2.82 18.05
CA GLY A 195 11.03 -2.82 16.68
C GLY A 195 9.69 -2.09 16.55
N ILE A 196 8.76 -2.29 17.50
CA ILE A 196 7.50 -1.52 17.56
C ILE A 196 7.80 -0.02 17.69
N ALA A 197 8.74 0.35 18.57
CA ALA A 197 9.13 1.73 18.79
C ALA A 197 9.76 2.36 17.53
N VAL A 198 10.64 1.65 16.83
CA VAL A 198 11.21 2.07 15.55
C VAL A 198 10.12 2.24 14.49
N GLY A 199 9.18 1.29 14.40
CA GLY A 199 8.03 1.39 13.50
C GLY A 199 7.20 2.65 13.75
N MET A 200 6.83 2.91 15.01
CA MET A 200 6.09 4.11 15.40
C MET A 200 6.90 5.39 15.14
N TYR A 201 8.20 5.38 15.44
CA TYR A 201 9.06 6.52 15.20
C TYR A 201 9.25 6.79 13.71
N SER A 202 9.24 5.78 12.85
CA SER A 202 9.45 5.95 11.41
C SER A 202 8.31 6.71 10.70
N THR A 203 7.12 6.84 11.31
CA THR A 203 5.94 7.38 10.63
C THR A 203 6.00 8.88 10.38
N TRP A 204 6.73 9.65 11.19
CA TRP A 204 6.70 11.12 11.10
C TRP A 204 7.20 11.62 9.74
N LEU A 205 8.23 10.97 9.19
CA LEU A 205 8.85 11.41 7.94
C LEU A 205 7.89 11.20 6.76
N PRO A 206 7.34 9.99 6.49
CA PRO A 206 6.35 9.82 5.44
C PRO A 206 5.10 10.70 5.60
N VAL A 207 4.62 10.92 6.83
CA VAL A 207 3.45 11.80 7.07
C VAL A 207 3.75 13.24 6.69
N ILE A 208 4.86 13.81 7.17
CA ILE A 208 5.24 15.19 6.81
C ILE A 208 5.45 15.30 5.30
N THR A 209 6.10 14.31 4.69
CA THR A 209 6.33 14.29 3.25
C THR A 209 5.02 14.28 2.46
N ILE A 210 4.03 13.49 2.85
CA ILE A 210 2.72 13.48 2.19
C ILE A 210 2.00 14.81 2.39
N VAL A 211 2.02 15.40 3.59
CA VAL A 211 1.40 16.70 3.85
C VAL A 211 2.02 17.78 2.94
N LEU A 212 3.36 17.85 2.89
CA LEU A 212 4.06 18.80 2.02
C LEU A 212 3.80 18.51 0.54
N GLY A 213 3.77 17.24 0.15
CA GLY A 213 3.48 16.81 -1.22
C GLY A 213 2.07 17.22 -1.66
N ILE A 214 1.06 17.02 -0.81
CA ILE A 214 -0.32 17.45 -1.04
C ILE A 214 -0.39 18.97 -1.18
N LEU A 215 0.16 19.73 -0.23
CA LEU A 215 0.12 21.19 -0.25
C LEU A 215 0.85 21.77 -1.46
N ALA A 216 2.01 21.20 -1.82
CA ALA A 216 2.78 21.62 -2.98
C ALA A 216 2.03 21.30 -4.29
N ALA A 217 1.53 20.07 -4.46
CA ALA A 217 0.77 19.70 -5.65
C ALA A 217 -0.51 20.52 -5.81
N TYR A 218 -1.26 20.69 -4.72
CA TYR A 218 -2.45 21.52 -4.68
C TYR A 218 -2.13 22.98 -5.05
N GLY A 219 -1.08 23.55 -4.44
CA GLY A 219 -0.66 24.93 -4.66
C GLY A 219 -0.13 25.19 -6.08
N PHE A 220 0.76 24.32 -6.59
CA PHE A 220 1.33 24.48 -7.93
C PHE A 220 0.27 24.43 -9.03
N ALA A 221 -0.76 23.61 -8.86
CA ALA A 221 -1.86 23.53 -9.81
C ALA A 221 -2.82 24.73 -9.75
N GLY A 222 -2.69 25.66 -8.79
CA GLY A 222 -3.59 26.80 -8.62
C GLY A 222 -4.71 26.58 -7.60
N GLY A 223 -4.59 25.54 -6.75
CA GLY A 223 -5.61 25.14 -5.78
C GLY A 223 -6.00 26.23 -4.76
N PHE A 224 -5.08 27.14 -4.41
CA PHE A 224 -5.39 28.24 -3.48
C PHE A 224 -6.32 29.29 -4.08
N THR A 225 -6.50 29.27 -5.40
CA THR A 225 -7.46 30.12 -6.12
C THR A 225 -8.68 29.34 -6.61
N GLU A 226 -8.47 28.11 -7.08
CA GLU A 226 -9.52 27.26 -7.64
C GLU A 226 -9.38 25.82 -7.15
N PHE A 227 -10.32 25.38 -6.31
CA PHE A 227 -10.26 24.08 -5.65
C PHE A 227 -10.12 22.91 -6.62
N ALA A 228 -10.90 22.93 -7.72
CA ALA A 228 -10.91 21.87 -8.72
C ALA A 228 -9.52 21.66 -9.37
N GLN A 229 -8.79 22.75 -9.63
CA GLN A 229 -7.44 22.67 -10.18
C GLN A 229 -6.46 22.06 -9.16
N GLY A 230 -6.61 22.42 -7.88
CA GLY A 230 -5.79 21.88 -6.81
C GLY A 230 -5.93 20.35 -6.64
N VAL A 231 -7.16 19.84 -6.58
CA VAL A 231 -7.39 18.39 -6.47
C VAL A 231 -6.93 17.62 -7.72
N TYR A 232 -7.07 18.22 -8.90
CA TYR A 232 -6.52 17.65 -10.14
C TYR A 232 -4.98 17.60 -10.12
N GLY A 233 -4.33 18.62 -9.54
CA GLY A 233 -2.89 18.61 -9.26
C GLY A 233 -2.46 17.47 -8.34
N ILE A 234 -3.21 17.23 -7.25
CA ILE A 234 -2.97 16.08 -6.35
C ILE A 234 -3.10 14.75 -7.10
N GLY A 235 -4.12 14.60 -7.97
CA GLY A 235 -4.25 13.44 -8.83
C GLY A 235 -3.02 13.24 -9.73
N PHE A 236 -2.53 14.30 -10.36
CA PHE A 236 -1.30 14.26 -11.15
C PHE A 236 -0.05 13.97 -10.33
N ALA A 237 0.02 14.38 -9.07
CA ALA A 237 1.10 13.97 -8.17
C ALA A 237 1.11 12.45 -7.96
N ALA A 238 -0.07 11.84 -7.78
CA ALA A 238 -0.22 10.38 -7.67
C ALA A 238 0.16 9.66 -8.99
N VAL A 239 -0.36 10.12 -10.13
CA VAL A 239 -0.02 9.58 -11.46
C VAL A 239 1.47 9.73 -11.73
N GLY A 240 2.05 10.87 -11.39
CA GLY A 240 3.48 11.15 -11.51
C GLY A 240 4.32 10.17 -10.70
N MET A 241 3.97 9.97 -9.44
CA MET A 241 4.60 8.97 -8.58
C MET A 241 4.53 7.58 -9.24
N LEU A 242 3.36 7.13 -9.71
CA LEU A 242 3.18 5.79 -10.27
C LEU A 242 3.54 5.66 -11.77
N SER A 243 3.96 6.72 -12.44
CA SER A 243 4.25 6.71 -13.89
C SER A 243 5.41 5.77 -14.25
N THR A 244 6.37 5.60 -13.34
CA THR A 244 7.53 4.71 -13.47
C THR A 244 7.30 3.36 -12.78
N LEU A 245 6.05 3.00 -12.50
CA LEU A 245 5.72 1.79 -11.76
C LEU A 245 6.34 0.53 -12.39
N GLY A 246 6.48 0.44 -13.71
CA GLY A 246 7.05 -0.74 -14.35
C GLY A 246 8.46 -1.09 -13.85
N ILE A 247 9.34 -0.09 -13.69
CA ILE A 247 10.69 -0.32 -13.17
C ILE A 247 10.67 -0.48 -11.64
N THR A 248 9.86 0.31 -10.93
CA THR A 248 9.75 0.21 -9.45
C THR A 248 9.23 -1.17 -9.03
N LEU A 249 8.20 -1.68 -9.72
CA LEU A 249 7.66 -3.02 -9.51
C LEU A 249 8.71 -4.10 -9.81
N ALA A 250 9.53 -3.93 -10.84
CA ALA A 250 10.61 -4.87 -11.13
C ALA A 250 11.67 -4.91 -10.00
N THR A 251 11.97 -3.76 -9.38
CA THR A 251 12.89 -3.71 -8.24
C THR A 251 12.31 -4.30 -6.95
N ASP A 252 10.99 -4.25 -6.78
CA ASP A 252 10.28 -4.88 -5.65
C ASP A 252 10.21 -6.41 -5.87
N ALA A 253 9.79 -6.85 -7.05
CA ALA A 253 9.67 -8.27 -7.42
C ALA A 253 11.03 -9.00 -7.47
N PHE A 254 12.13 -8.27 -7.55
CA PHE A 254 13.48 -8.81 -7.44
C PHE A 254 13.70 -9.54 -6.09
N GLY A 255 13.14 -9.04 -4.99
CA GLY A 255 13.33 -9.63 -3.66
C GLY A 255 12.83 -11.06 -3.55
N PRO A 256 11.53 -11.32 -3.77
CA PRO A 256 10.97 -12.68 -3.73
C PRO A 256 11.65 -13.67 -4.69
N ILE A 257 12.19 -13.19 -5.83
CA ILE A 257 12.94 -14.03 -6.76
C ILE A 257 14.30 -14.43 -6.15
N ALA A 258 14.98 -13.49 -5.49
CA ALA A 258 16.25 -13.75 -4.81
C ALA A 258 16.06 -14.71 -3.62
N ASP A 259 14.98 -14.55 -2.88
CA ASP A 259 14.59 -15.40 -1.76
C ASP A 259 14.37 -16.86 -2.21
N ASN A 260 13.52 -17.07 -3.21
CA ASN A 260 13.32 -18.39 -3.82
C ASN A 260 14.60 -18.99 -4.42
N ALA A 261 15.52 -18.16 -4.94
CA ALA A 261 16.80 -18.65 -5.41
C ALA A 261 17.66 -19.18 -4.26
N GLY A 262 17.62 -18.53 -3.10
CA GLY A 262 18.23 -19.01 -1.86
C GLY A 262 17.62 -20.32 -1.40
N GLY A 263 16.30 -20.41 -1.33
CA GLY A 263 15.60 -21.63 -0.93
C GLY A 263 15.93 -22.82 -1.84
N ASN A 264 15.94 -22.60 -3.15
CA ASN A 264 16.35 -23.63 -4.12
C ASN A 264 17.82 -24.04 -3.96
N ALA A 265 18.71 -23.11 -3.64
CA ALA A 265 20.13 -23.41 -3.43
C ALA A 265 20.33 -24.32 -2.21
N GLU A 266 19.63 -24.03 -1.11
CA GLU A 266 19.68 -24.85 0.11
C GLU A 266 19.05 -26.23 -0.11
N MET A 267 17.82 -26.29 -0.64
CA MET A 267 17.12 -27.54 -0.90
C MET A 267 17.87 -28.47 -1.87
N SER A 268 18.66 -27.90 -2.79
CA SER A 268 19.48 -28.64 -3.74
C SER A 268 20.89 -28.97 -3.24
N ASN A 269 21.24 -28.60 -2.00
CA ASN A 269 22.58 -28.75 -1.43
C ASN A 269 23.69 -28.17 -2.33
N LEU A 270 23.45 -26.99 -2.91
CA LEU A 270 24.47 -26.30 -3.70
C LEU A 270 25.64 -25.84 -2.81
N PRO A 271 26.82 -25.54 -3.39
CA PRO A 271 27.96 -25.05 -2.62
C PRO A 271 27.61 -23.80 -1.80
N HIS A 272 28.22 -23.66 -0.62
CA HIS A 272 27.93 -22.57 0.33
C HIS A 272 28.03 -21.16 -0.28
N GLU A 273 28.96 -20.95 -1.21
CA GLU A 273 29.12 -19.68 -1.94
C GLU A 273 27.84 -19.27 -2.69
N VAL A 274 27.03 -20.23 -3.17
CA VAL A 274 25.75 -19.93 -3.82
C VAL A 274 24.76 -19.36 -2.80
N ARG A 275 24.64 -19.97 -1.61
CA ARG A 275 23.76 -19.48 -0.54
C ARG A 275 24.23 -18.11 -0.02
N GLU A 276 25.53 -17.90 0.17
CA GLU A 276 26.09 -16.60 0.55
C GLU A 276 25.73 -15.50 -0.46
N ARG A 277 25.78 -15.81 -1.76
CA ARG A 277 25.40 -14.87 -2.82
C ARG A 277 23.89 -14.61 -2.83
N THR A 278 23.05 -15.64 -2.69
CA THR A 278 21.60 -15.45 -2.65
C THR A 278 21.16 -14.70 -1.39
N ASP A 279 21.75 -14.98 -0.23
CA ASP A 279 21.51 -14.24 1.02
C ASP A 279 21.82 -12.74 0.83
N ALA A 280 22.90 -12.41 0.12
CA ALA A 280 23.25 -11.02 -0.18
C ALA A 280 22.22 -10.32 -1.08
N LEU A 281 21.61 -11.04 -2.03
CA LEU A 281 20.57 -10.55 -2.93
C LEU A 281 19.21 -10.46 -2.20
N ASP A 282 18.87 -11.44 -1.37
CA ASP A 282 17.68 -11.47 -0.53
C ASP A 282 17.64 -10.27 0.42
N MET A 283 18.73 -9.99 1.15
CA MET A 283 18.81 -8.80 2.01
C MET A 283 18.61 -7.48 1.26
N LEU A 284 19.14 -7.39 0.04
CA LEU A 284 18.88 -6.24 -0.82
C LEU A 284 17.38 -6.19 -1.18
N GLY A 285 16.81 -7.34 -1.53
CA GLY A 285 15.39 -7.58 -1.76
C GLY A 285 14.50 -7.11 -0.61
N ASN A 286 14.84 -7.41 0.64
CA ASN A 286 14.05 -7.00 1.81
C ASN A 286 14.02 -5.48 1.95
N THR A 287 15.14 -4.81 1.67
CA THR A 287 15.23 -3.35 1.67
C THR A 287 14.45 -2.73 0.49
N THR A 288 14.57 -3.30 -0.71
CA THR A 288 13.84 -2.80 -1.90
C THR A 288 12.35 -3.08 -1.80
N ALA A 289 11.93 -4.19 -1.20
CA ALA A 289 10.55 -4.53 -0.91
C ALA A 289 9.95 -3.58 0.15
N ALA A 290 10.68 -3.29 1.22
CA ALA A 290 10.23 -2.30 2.20
C ALA A 290 10.05 -0.92 1.55
N THR A 291 10.99 -0.51 0.71
CA THR A 291 10.95 0.76 -0.04
C THR A 291 9.80 0.79 -1.05
N GLY A 292 9.59 -0.31 -1.79
CA GLY A 292 8.50 -0.49 -2.75
C GLY A 292 7.13 -0.44 -2.07
N LYS A 293 6.97 -1.11 -0.93
CA LYS A 293 5.78 -1.03 -0.08
C LYS A 293 5.58 0.39 0.47
N GLY A 294 6.64 1.06 0.92
CA GLY A 294 6.58 2.46 1.37
C GLY A 294 6.10 3.40 0.26
N PHE A 295 6.58 3.19 -0.96
CA PHE A 295 6.13 3.90 -2.16
C PHE A 295 4.66 3.60 -2.49
N ALA A 296 4.24 2.33 -2.42
CA ALA A 296 2.85 1.93 -2.62
C ALA A 296 1.93 2.63 -1.61
N ILE A 297 2.31 2.62 -0.33
CA ILE A 297 1.56 3.27 0.76
C ILE A 297 1.50 4.80 0.55
N GLY A 298 2.61 5.43 0.16
CA GLY A 298 2.67 6.87 -0.17
C GLY A 298 1.77 7.24 -1.35
N SER A 299 1.83 6.47 -2.44
CA SER A 299 1.00 6.69 -3.62
C SER A 299 -0.49 6.48 -3.32
N ALA A 300 -0.82 5.50 -2.48
CA ALA A 300 -2.18 5.24 -2.05
C ALA A 300 -2.77 6.42 -1.28
N ALA A 301 -1.97 7.15 -0.49
CA ALA A 301 -2.46 8.34 0.22
C ALA A 301 -2.86 9.47 -0.73
N LEU A 302 -2.02 9.76 -1.75
CA LEU A 302 -2.33 10.78 -2.77
C LEU A 302 -3.52 10.34 -3.64
N THR A 303 -3.54 9.07 -4.05
CA THR A 303 -4.63 8.49 -4.85
C THR A 303 -5.96 8.49 -4.08
N ALA A 304 -5.96 8.14 -2.80
CA ALA A 304 -7.17 8.13 -1.97
C ALA A 304 -7.78 9.53 -1.85
N LEU A 305 -6.96 10.58 -1.76
CA LEU A 305 -7.45 11.96 -1.76
C LEU A 305 -8.07 12.35 -3.11
N ALA A 306 -7.45 11.96 -4.22
CA ALA A 306 -8.03 12.16 -5.55
C ALA A 306 -9.34 11.37 -5.73
N LEU A 307 -9.41 10.14 -5.22
CA LEU A 307 -10.62 9.32 -5.25
C LEU A 307 -11.73 9.88 -4.35
N LEU A 308 -11.39 10.50 -3.21
CA LEU A 308 -12.35 11.20 -2.36
C LEU A 308 -12.96 12.40 -3.08
N ALA A 309 -12.14 13.16 -3.83
CA ALA A 309 -12.64 14.23 -4.69
C ALA A 309 -13.52 13.67 -5.83
N ALA A 310 -13.12 12.56 -6.45
CA ALA A 310 -13.93 11.87 -7.46
C ALA A 310 -15.28 11.36 -6.90
N TYR A 311 -15.31 10.93 -5.64
CA TYR A 311 -16.56 10.58 -4.95
C TYR A 311 -17.52 11.77 -4.86
N MET A 312 -17.01 12.96 -4.53
CA MET A 312 -17.84 14.19 -4.48
C MET A 312 -18.39 14.56 -5.87
N GLU A 313 -17.62 14.36 -6.93
CA GLU A 313 -18.11 14.56 -8.31
C GLU A 313 -19.18 13.53 -8.71
N GLU A 314 -19.04 12.27 -8.31
CA GLU A 314 -20.12 11.27 -8.52
C GLU A 314 -21.38 11.62 -7.73
N VAL A 315 -21.24 12.10 -6.49
CA VAL A 315 -22.39 12.61 -5.71
C VAL A 315 -23.09 13.74 -6.46
N LYS A 316 -22.34 14.70 -7.03
CA LYS A 316 -22.88 15.78 -7.87
C LYS A 316 -23.64 15.25 -9.08
N LEU A 317 -23.07 14.31 -9.82
CA LEU A 317 -23.71 13.71 -11.00
C LEU A 317 -25.04 13.02 -10.65
N TRP A 318 -25.07 12.28 -9.54
CA TRP A 318 -26.28 11.60 -9.08
C TRP A 318 -27.34 12.58 -8.54
N LEU A 319 -26.93 13.66 -7.90
CA LEU A 319 -27.86 14.72 -7.50
C LEU A 319 -28.57 15.35 -8.70
N GLY A 320 -27.84 15.64 -9.78
CA GLY A 320 -28.44 16.14 -11.03
C GLY A 320 -29.46 15.15 -11.60
N LYS A 321 -29.06 13.89 -11.77
CA LYS A 321 -29.96 12.83 -12.29
C LYS A 321 -31.22 12.63 -11.43
N LEU A 322 -31.12 12.82 -10.12
CA LEU A 322 -32.27 12.69 -9.22
C LEU A 322 -33.15 13.94 -9.23
N ALA A 323 -32.57 15.13 -9.36
CA ALA A 323 -33.32 16.37 -9.57
C ALA A 323 -34.15 16.28 -10.87
N ASP A 324 -33.55 15.81 -11.97
CA ASP A 324 -34.23 15.63 -13.27
C ASP A 324 -35.41 14.65 -13.21
N LYS A 325 -35.30 13.62 -12.35
CA LYS A 325 -36.33 12.60 -12.17
C LYS A 325 -37.40 12.99 -11.14
N SER A 326 -37.14 14.01 -10.33
CA SER A 326 -38.07 14.46 -9.30
C SER A 326 -39.24 15.22 -9.94
N ILE A 327 -40.44 15.07 -9.36
CA ILE A 327 -41.64 15.79 -9.83
C ILE A 327 -41.46 17.30 -9.71
N ASP A 328 -40.72 17.73 -8.69
CA ASP A 328 -40.49 19.13 -8.38
C ASP A 328 -39.31 19.75 -9.16
N GLY A 329 -38.50 18.93 -9.86
CA GLY A 329 -37.34 19.37 -10.63
C GLY A 329 -36.12 19.79 -9.79
N PHE A 330 -36.13 19.51 -8.49
CA PHE A 330 -35.04 19.84 -7.57
C PHE A 330 -34.91 18.82 -6.43
N LYS A 331 -33.71 18.77 -5.83
CA LYS A 331 -33.42 18.00 -4.61
C LYS A 331 -32.93 18.95 -3.52
N GLN A 332 -33.60 18.93 -2.36
CA GLN A 332 -33.16 19.68 -1.19
C GLN A 332 -32.21 18.85 -0.33
N ILE A 333 -31.12 19.46 0.12
CA ILE A 333 -30.16 18.92 1.09
C ILE A 333 -29.88 20.02 2.12
N GLY A 334 -30.34 19.81 3.36
CA GLY A 334 -30.31 20.87 4.39
C GLY A 334 -31.05 22.11 3.90
N ASP A 335 -30.37 23.26 3.95
CA ASP A 335 -30.89 24.56 3.49
C ASP A 335 -30.58 24.86 2.01
N THR A 336 -29.92 23.94 1.32
CA THR A 336 -29.52 24.09 -0.09
C THR A 336 -30.43 23.30 -1.01
N ILE A 337 -30.89 23.94 -2.08
CA ILE A 337 -31.72 23.33 -3.11
C ILE A 337 -30.93 23.24 -4.41
N PHE A 338 -30.77 22.02 -4.89
CA PHE A 338 -30.08 21.69 -6.12
C PHE A 338 -31.10 21.46 -7.24
N TYR A 339 -30.99 22.22 -8.33
CA TYR A 339 -31.87 22.11 -9.51
C TYR A 339 -31.05 22.01 -10.79
N HIS A 340 -31.63 21.49 -11.86
CA HIS A 340 -30.95 21.39 -13.17
C HIS A 340 -31.54 22.39 -14.18
N ASP A 341 -32.84 22.26 -14.48
CA ASP A 341 -33.47 23.03 -15.57
C ASP A 341 -34.30 24.21 -15.08
N THR A 342 -35.19 23.99 -14.09
CA THR A 342 -36.14 25.00 -13.64
C THR A 342 -35.79 25.46 -12.23
N MET A 343 -35.54 26.76 -12.06
CA MET A 343 -35.23 27.33 -10.75
C MET A 343 -36.48 27.31 -9.86
N PRO A 344 -36.43 26.65 -8.69
CA PRO A 344 -37.58 26.60 -7.78
C PRO A 344 -37.80 27.94 -7.06
N ILE A 345 -39.06 28.25 -6.75
CA ILE A 345 -39.42 29.38 -5.88
C ILE A 345 -39.24 28.92 -4.44
N VAL A 346 -38.36 29.60 -3.70
CA VAL A 346 -37.92 29.18 -2.36
C VAL A 346 -38.20 30.22 -1.30
N ALA A 347 -38.30 29.76 -0.05
CA ALA A 347 -38.47 30.63 1.12
C ALA A 347 -37.18 31.41 1.43
N GLU A 348 -37.32 32.55 2.11
CA GLU A 348 -36.20 33.40 2.52
C GLU A 348 -35.20 32.61 3.39
N GLY A 349 -33.94 32.52 2.95
CA GLY A 349 -32.87 31.80 3.64
C GLY A 349 -32.38 30.51 2.98
N GLN A 350 -33.08 29.98 1.96
CA GLN A 350 -32.64 28.78 1.22
C GLN A 350 -31.68 29.16 0.08
N LYS A 351 -30.55 28.46 -0.04
CA LYS A 351 -29.56 28.68 -1.12
C LYS A 351 -29.93 27.82 -2.33
N VAL A 352 -30.10 28.43 -3.50
CA VAL A 352 -30.52 27.73 -4.73
C VAL A 352 -29.35 27.64 -5.70
N ILE A 353 -28.98 26.42 -6.08
CA ILE A 353 -27.74 26.15 -6.82
C ILE A 353 -28.06 25.26 -8.02
N ASN A 354 -27.60 25.69 -9.20
CA ASN A 354 -27.71 24.87 -10.39
C ASN A 354 -26.64 23.76 -10.33
N VAL A 355 -27.05 22.49 -10.47
CA VAL A 355 -26.16 21.33 -10.36
C VAL A 355 -25.05 21.37 -11.42
N ALA A 356 -25.32 21.88 -12.62
CA ALA A 356 -24.32 21.95 -13.69
C ALA A 356 -23.16 22.90 -13.34
N THR A 357 -23.43 23.97 -12.58
CA THR A 357 -22.44 24.96 -12.15
C THR A 357 -21.98 24.80 -10.70
N ALA A 358 -22.56 23.86 -9.95
CA ALA A 358 -22.24 23.65 -8.55
C ALA A 358 -20.77 23.27 -8.37
N THR A 359 -20.09 23.92 -7.44
CA THR A 359 -18.70 23.60 -7.08
C THR A 359 -18.68 22.58 -5.94
N ILE A 360 -17.51 21.97 -5.68
CA ILE A 360 -17.34 21.07 -4.54
C ILE A 360 -17.67 21.78 -3.22
N ASP A 361 -17.35 23.08 -3.09
CA ASP A 361 -17.64 23.88 -1.89
C ASP A 361 -19.15 24.00 -1.60
N ASP A 362 -19.97 24.06 -2.64
CA ASP A 362 -21.42 24.06 -2.49
C ASP A 362 -21.92 22.75 -1.88
N PHE A 363 -21.33 21.61 -2.25
CA PHE A 363 -21.64 20.30 -1.67
C PHE A 363 -21.09 20.15 -0.25
N VAL A 364 -19.87 20.63 0.01
CA VAL A 364 -19.28 20.69 1.36
C VAL A 364 -20.21 21.45 2.30
N THR A 365 -20.75 22.57 1.83
CA THR A 365 -21.71 23.37 2.60
C THR A 365 -23.05 22.64 2.76
N ALA A 366 -23.63 22.12 1.68
CA ALA A 366 -24.93 21.46 1.71
C ALA A 366 -24.96 20.20 2.61
N TYR A 367 -23.95 19.35 2.51
CA TYR A 367 -23.80 18.16 3.35
C TYR A 367 -23.17 18.45 4.72
N SER A 368 -22.91 19.73 5.04
CA SER A 368 -22.26 20.14 6.29
C SER A 368 -21.00 19.33 6.59
N ILE A 369 -20.11 19.21 5.60
CA ILE A 369 -18.83 18.49 5.72
C ILE A 369 -17.87 19.33 6.57
N SER A 370 -18.10 19.30 7.87
CA SER A 370 -17.36 20.03 8.90
C SER A 370 -16.97 19.08 10.01
N LEU A 371 -15.80 19.29 10.64
CA LEU A 371 -15.38 18.53 11.81
C LEU A 371 -16.32 18.70 13.01
N PHE A 372 -17.12 19.77 13.02
CA PHE A 372 -18.15 20.00 14.05
C PHE A 372 -19.47 19.28 13.74
N ASN A 373 -19.63 18.69 12.55
CA ASN A 373 -20.76 17.81 12.25
C ASN A 373 -20.52 16.43 12.91
N PRO A 374 -21.38 15.99 13.86
CA PRO A 374 -21.20 14.71 14.54
C PRO A 374 -21.25 13.51 13.59
N VAL A 375 -21.93 13.62 12.44
CA VAL A 375 -21.99 12.57 11.43
C VAL A 375 -20.62 12.37 10.75
N VAL A 376 -19.96 13.48 10.39
CA VAL A 376 -18.59 13.46 9.84
C VAL A 376 -17.61 12.93 10.87
N LEU A 377 -17.67 13.46 12.10
CA LEU A 377 -16.79 13.04 13.19
C LEU A 377 -16.97 11.55 13.53
N GLY A 378 -18.22 11.07 13.58
CA GLY A 378 -18.54 9.66 13.74
C GLY A 378 -17.96 8.81 12.62
N GLY A 379 -18.11 9.26 11.36
CA GLY A 379 -17.47 8.63 10.21
C GLY A 379 -15.95 8.52 10.37
N ILE A 380 -15.27 9.60 10.80
CA ILE A 380 -13.81 9.60 11.03
C ILE A 380 -13.40 8.54 12.05
N PHE A 381 -14.09 8.46 13.20
CA PHE A 381 -13.79 7.44 14.21
C PHE A 381 -14.01 6.02 13.69
N ILE A 382 -15.07 5.78 12.92
CA ILE A 382 -15.33 4.48 12.29
C ILE A 382 -14.22 4.15 11.29
N GLY A 383 -13.83 5.11 10.45
CA GLY A 383 -12.74 4.93 9.48
C GLY A 383 -11.41 4.60 10.16
N ALA A 384 -11.07 5.31 11.23
CA ALA A 384 -9.87 5.02 12.00
C ALA A 384 -9.92 3.63 12.65
N MET A 385 -11.06 3.27 13.26
CA MET A 385 -11.29 1.94 13.84
C MET A 385 -11.13 0.84 12.80
N MET A 386 -11.62 1.05 11.56
CA MET A 386 -11.54 0.06 10.49
C MET A 386 -10.11 -0.37 10.18
N ALA A 387 -9.14 0.54 10.19
CA ALA A 387 -7.73 0.20 10.01
C ALA A 387 -7.24 -0.79 11.07
N PHE A 388 -7.51 -0.52 12.35
CA PHE A 388 -7.10 -1.39 13.45
C PHE A 388 -7.84 -2.73 13.47
N VAL A 389 -9.15 -2.72 13.24
CA VAL A 389 -9.97 -3.94 13.19
C VAL A 389 -9.52 -4.83 12.05
N PHE A 390 -9.25 -4.26 10.88
CA PHE A 390 -8.73 -4.99 9.74
C PHE A 390 -7.38 -5.65 10.06
N CYS A 391 -6.42 -4.91 10.60
CA CYS A 391 -5.12 -5.46 11.01
C CYS A 391 -5.27 -6.56 12.06
N ALA A 392 -6.13 -6.36 13.06
CA ALA A 392 -6.35 -7.37 14.09
C ALA A 392 -6.91 -8.68 13.49
N MET A 393 -7.81 -8.60 12.51
CA MET A 393 -8.36 -9.79 11.84
C MET A 393 -7.28 -10.51 11.03
N THR A 394 -6.48 -9.77 10.24
CA THR A 394 -5.43 -10.37 9.41
C THR A 394 -4.31 -10.98 10.24
N MET A 395 -3.86 -10.31 11.31
CA MET A 395 -2.85 -10.86 12.23
C MET A 395 -3.36 -12.11 12.95
N LYS A 396 -4.61 -12.10 13.44
CA LYS A 396 -5.19 -13.29 14.07
C LYS A 396 -5.37 -14.44 13.08
N ALA A 397 -5.66 -14.16 11.81
CA ALA A 397 -5.75 -15.16 10.76
C ALA A 397 -4.38 -15.83 10.51
N VAL A 398 -3.32 -15.03 10.35
CA VAL A 398 -1.95 -15.55 10.24
C VAL A 398 -1.61 -16.39 11.47
N GLY A 399 -1.84 -15.89 12.69
CA GLY A 399 -1.52 -16.63 13.91
C GLY A 399 -2.23 -17.99 14.03
N ARG A 400 -3.49 -18.10 13.61
CA ARG A 400 -4.20 -19.39 13.57
C ARG A 400 -3.60 -20.35 12.55
N ALA A 401 -3.30 -19.85 11.35
CA ALA A 401 -2.74 -20.66 10.27
C ALA A 401 -1.29 -21.11 10.57
N ALA A 402 -0.47 -20.19 11.09
CA ALA A 402 0.88 -20.47 11.57
C ALA A 402 0.88 -21.47 12.72
N GLY A 403 -0.03 -21.35 13.68
CA GLY A 403 -0.17 -22.34 14.77
C GLY A 403 -0.45 -23.76 14.24
N ALA A 404 -1.36 -23.88 13.27
CA ALA A 404 -1.62 -25.16 12.61
C ALA A 404 -0.41 -25.68 11.81
N MET A 405 0.36 -24.78 11.18
CA MET A 405 1.61 -25.13 10.49
C MET A 405 2.65 -25.66 11.46
N VAL A 406 2.92 -24.94 12.56
CA VAL A 406 3.85 -25.32 13.63
C VAL A 406 3.53 -26.72 14.16
N ASP A 407 2.26 -26.98 14.48
CA ASP A 407 1.83 -28.28 14.99
C ASP A 407 2.05 -29.40 13.98
N GLU A 408 1.86 -29.15 12.68
CA GLU A 408 2.11 -30.12 11.62
C GLU A 408 3.61 -30.38 11.39
N VAL A 409 4.46 -29.34 11.39
CA VAL A 409 5.91 -29.51 11.28
C VAL A 409 6.43 -30.34 12.46
N ARG A 410 6.02 -30.00 13.69
CA ARG A 410 6.37 -30.76 14.91
C ARG A 410 5.88 -32.21 14.83
N ARG A 411 4.66 -32.43 14.34
CA ARG A 411 4.10 -33.77 14.15
C ARG A 411 4.98 -34.59 13.22
N GLN A 412 5.36 -34.06 12.06
CA GLN A 412 6.18 -34.77 11.09
C GLN A 412 7.59 -35.08 11.64
N PHE A 413 8.25 -34.12 12.28
CA PHE A 413 9.56 -34.36 12.92
C PHE A 413 9.53 -35.43 14.01
N ARG A 414 8.41 -35.57 14.73
CA ARG A 414 8.24 -36.58 15.78
C ARG A 414 7.82 -37.95 15.25
N GLU A 415 6.92 -37.98 14.27
CA GLU A 415 6.20 -39.20 13.88
C GLU A 415 6.75 -39.89 12.64
N ILE A 416 7.55 -39.21 11.81
CA ILE A 416 8.12 -39.78 10.58
C ILE A 416 9.62 -40.05 10.81
N PRO A 417 10.01 -41.32 11.07
CA PRO A 417 11.41 -41.67 11.27
C PRO A 417 12.23 -41.39 10.00
N GLY A 418 13.44 -40.85 10.16
CA GLY A 418 14.36 -40.62 9.05
C GLY A 418 14.35 -39.20 8.50
N ILE A 419 13.39 -38.33 8.87
CA ILE A 419 13.38 -36.93 8.38
C ILE A 419 14.59 -36.16 8.90
N MET A 420 14.85 -36.19 10.21
CA MET A 420 15.95 -35.43 10.80
C MET A 420 17.32 -35.97 10.36
N GLU A 421 17.38 -37.27 10.06
CA GLU A 421 18.54 -37.96 9.51
C GLU A 421 18.72 -37.74 7.99
N GLY A 422 17.76 -37.09 7.32
CA GLY A 422 17.80 -36.82 5.87
C GLY A 422 17.57 -38.07 4.99
N THR A 423 17.01 -39.13 5.56
CA THR A 423 16.77 -40.42 4.86
C THR A 423 15.31 -40.62 4.44
N ALA A 424 14.38 -39.87 5.02
CA ALA A 424 12.96 -39.86 4.67
C ALA A 424 12.54 -38.51 4.10
N THR A 425 11.58 -38.53 3.17
CA THR A 425 11.03 -37.32 2.54
C THR A 425 9.86 -36.77 3.37
N PRO A 426 9.84 -35.46 3.70
CA PRO A 426 8.72 -34.83 4.40
C PRO A 426 7.44 -34.77 3.56
N GLU A 427 6.28 -34.66 4.21
CA GLU A 427 4.98 -34.55 3.56
C GLU A 427 4.64 -33.08 3.24
N TYR A 428 5.36 -32.47 2.28
CA TYR A 428 5.20 -31.05 1.92
C TYR A 428 3.75 -30.64 1.56
N ALA A 429 3.01 -31.54 0.90
CA ALA A 429 1.64 -31.28 0.46
C ALA A 429 0.68 -30.99 1.63
N LYS A 430 0.97 -31.48 2.84
CA LYS A 430 0.15 -31.19 4.03
C LYS A 430 0.31 -29.74 4.46
N CYS A 431 1.54 -29.24 4.52
CA CYS A 431 1.84 -27.84 4.83
C CYS A 431 1.20 -26.89 3.81
N VAL A 432 1.37 -27.17 2.50
CA VAL A 432 0.70 -26.43 1.42
C VAL A 432 -0.82 -26.39 1.63
N ALA A 433 -1.44 -27.54 1.92
CA ALA A 433 -2.89 -27.61 2.13
C ALA A 433 -3.38 -26.84 3.36
N ILE A 434 -2.58 -26.76 4.44
CA ILE A 434 -2.88 -25.96 5.63
C ILE A 434 -2.91 -24.48 5.26
N SER A 435 -1.84 -23.97 4.65
CA SER A 435 -1.77 -22.57 4.22
C SER A 435 -2.86 -22.23 3.20
N THR A 436 -3.13 -23.09 2.22
CA THR A 436 -4.20 -22.85 1.21
C THR A 436 -5.58 -22.72 1.87
N LYS A 437 -5.97 -23.68 2.71
CA LYS A 437 -7.28 -23.68 3.35
C LYS A 437 -7.42 -22.53 4.34
N GLY A 438 -6.36 -22.25 5.10
CA GLY A 438 -6.29 -21.11 6.02
C GLY A 438 -6.50 -19.80 5.28
N ALA A 439 -5.71 -19.54 4.25
CA ALA A 439 -5.80 -18.33 3.43
C ALA A 439 -7.20 -18.13 2.82
N GLN A 440 -7.75 -19.16 2.17
CA GLN A 440 -9.05 -19.06 1.49
C GLN A 440 -10.21 -18.78 2.46
N ARG A 441 -10.19 -19.41 3.63
CA ARG A 441 -11.23 -19.21 4.64
C ARG A 441 -11.13 -17.84 5.30
N GLU A 442 -9.92 -17.45 5.67
CA GLU A 442 -9.68 -16.29 6.53
C GLU A 442 -9.68 -14.96 5.76
N MET A 443 -9.43 -14.96 4.45
CA MET A 443 -9.47 -13.73 3.63
C MET A 443 -10.89 -13.17 3.45
N ILE A 444 -11.93 -14.01 3.59
CA ILE A 444 -13.32 -13.64 3.25
C ILE A 444 -13.83 -12.50 4.14
N VAL A 445 -13.67 -12.63 5.45
CA VAL A 445 -14.25 -11.67 6.40
C VAL A 445 -13.63 -10.27 6.27
N PRO A 446 -12.29 -10.09 6.25
CA PRO A 446 -11.68 -8.79 6.03
C PRO A 446 -12.08 -8.15 4.69
N SER A 447 -12.17 -8.94 3.62
CA SER A 447 -12.58 -8.45 2.30
C SER A 447 -14.05 -8.02 2.25
N LEU A 448 -14.97 -8.79 2.83
CA LEU A 448 -16.38 -8.41 2.90
C LEU A 448 -16.60 -7.16 3.74
N LEU A 449 -15.84 -7.01 4.82
CA LEU A 449 -15.90 -5.83 5.68
C LEU A 449 -15.52 -4.55 4.91
N ALA A 450 -14.48 -4.60 4.08
CA ALA A 450 -14.07 -3.47 3.23
C ALA A 450 -15.15 -3.04 2.21
N ILE A 451 -16.03 -3.95 1.79
CA ILE A 451 -17.10 -3.69 0.83
C ILE A 451 -18.39 -3.26 1.53
N PHE A 452 -18.76 -3.97 2.60
CA PHE A 452 -20.03 -3.77 3.28
C PHE A 452 -20.07 -2.46 4.08
N VAL A 453 -18.98 -2.10 4.76
CA VAL A 453 -18.97 -0.93 5.66
C VAL A 453 -19.22 0.38 4.92
N PRO A 454 -18.57 0.70 3.78
CA PRO A 454 -18.88 1.92 3.03
C PRO A 454 -20.36 2.01 2.61
N ILE A 455 -20.96 0.88 2.21
CA ILE A 455 -22.39 0.82 1.83
C ILE A 455 -23.28 1.07 3.04
N ALA A 456 -23.00 0.41 4.17
CA ALA A 456 -23.76 0.58 5.39
C ALA A 456 -23.66 2.02 5.92
N ILE A 457 -22.47 2.61 5.90
CA ILE A 457 -22.26 4.01 6.30
C ILE A 457 -22.93 4.97 5.32
N GLY A 458 -22.90 4.71 4.02
CA GLY A 458 -23.63 5.52 3.04
C GLY A 458 -25.14 5.51 3.27
N LEU A 459 -25.73 4.34 3.52
CA LEU A 459 -27.17 4.22 3.78
C LEU A 459 -27.57 4.83 5.13
N LEU A 460 -26.77 4.59 6.18
CA LEU A 460 -27.08 5.06 7.52
C LEU A 460 -26.76 6.54 7.66
N LEU A 461 -25.52 6.94 7.42
CA LEU A 461 -24.95 8.26 7.74
C LEU A 461 -24.79 9.21 6.53
N GLY A 462 -25.24 8.78 5.34
CA GLY A 462 -25.23 9.60 4.13
C GLY A 462 -23.83 9.96 3.63
N VAL A 463 -23.79 10.95 2.73
CA VAL A 463 -22.54 11.42 2.08
C VAL A 463 -21.55 11.94 3.12
N ALA A 464 -22.01 12.71 4.11
CA ALA A 464 -21.16 13.26 5.16
C ALA A 464 -20.46 12.17 5.99
N GLY A 465 -21.18 11.10 6.33
CA GLY A 465 -20.63 9.95 7.04
C GLY A 465 -19.60 9.19 6.22
N VAL A 466 -19.84 9.02 4.91
CA VAL A 466 -18.89 8.38 3.99
C VAL A 466 -17.61 9.20 3.86
N VAL A 467 -17.70 10.52 3.68
CA VAL A 467 -16.53 11.39 3.65
C VAL A 467 -15.73 11.28 4.96
N GLY A 468 -16.41 11.23 6.10
CA GLY A 468 -15.77 10.97 7.39
C GLY A 468 -15.06 9.61 7.43
N LEU A 469 -15.74 8.54 7.04
CA LEU A 469 -15.19 7.17 6.98
C LEU A 469 -13.91 7.11 6.16
N LEU A 470 -13.94 7.65 4.95
CA LEU A 470 -12.79 7.65 4.03
C LEU A 470 -11.63 8.49 4.59
N THR A 471 -11.93 9.64 5.19
CA THR A 471 -10.92 10.51 5.83
C THR A 471 -10.24 9.83 7.02
N GLY A 472 -11.01 9.20 7.91
CA GLY A 472 -10.49 8.46 9.06
C GLY A 472 -9.67 7.25 8.63
N ALA A 473 -10.15 6.49 7.66
CA ALA A 473 -9.45 5.34 7.11
C ALA A 473 -8.14 5.74 6.42
N LEU A 474 -8.13 6.84 5.66
CA LEU A 474 -6.93 7.37 5.03
C LEU A 474 -5.87 7.75 6.07
N THR A 475 -6.23 8.58 7.04
CA THR A 475 -5.28 9.15 8.01
C THR A 475 -4.72 8.10 8.97
N ALA A 476 -5.58 7.27 9.58
CA ALA A 476 -5.14 6.19 10.47
C ALA A 476 -4.54 5.02 9.71
N GLY A 477 -5.14 4.64 8.57
CA GLY A 477 -4.67 3.51 7.76
C GLY A 477 -3.31 3.78 7.13
N PHE A 478 -3.05 4.99 6.62
CA PHE A 478 -1.73 5.35 6.09
C PHE A 478 -0.65 5.27 7.18
N THR A 479 -0.88 5.91 8.32
CA THR A 479 0.10 5.93 9.43
C THR A 479 0.37 4.55 9.98
N LEU A 480 -0.67 3.73 10.15
CA LEU A 480 -0.55 2.35 10.61
C LEU A 480 0.14 1.47 9.55
N ALA A 481 -0.13 1.66 8.25
CA ALA A 481 0.53 0.90 7.20
C ALA A 481 2.05 1.15 7.17
N VAL A 482 2.47 2.42 7.29
CA VAL A 482 3.89 2.78 7.39
C VAL A 482 4.53 2.15 8.62
N MET A 483 3.88 2.27 9.79
CA MET A 483 4.39 1.69 11.03
C MET A 483 4.61 0.18 10.89
N LEU A 484 3.61 -0.55 10.41
CA LEU A 484 3.67 -2.01 10.29
C LEU A 484 4.73 -2.45 9.28
N ASN A 485 4.79 -1.79 8.12
CA ASN A 485 5.79 -2.07 7.09
C ASN A 485 7.21 -1.92 7.63
N ASN A 486 7.50 -0.77 8.26
CA ASN A 486 8.85 -0.45 8.70
C ASN A 486 9.26 -1.24 9.93
N SER A 487 8.33 -1.51 10.86
CA SER A 487 8.59 -2.37 12.02
C SER A 487 8.99 -3.78 11.57
N GLY A 488 8.21 -4.38 10.66
CA GLY A 488 8.51 -5.72 10.14
C GLY A 488 9.83 -5.77 9.36
N GLY A 489 10.06 -4.82 8.45
CA GLY A 489 11.32 -4.76 7.70
C GLY A 489 12.54 -4.54 8.60
N ALA A 490 12.41 -3.77 9.68
CA ALA A 490 13.50 -3.53 10.62
C ALA A 490 13.80 -4.76 11.49
N TRP A 491 12.80 -5.55 11.90
CA TRP A 491 13.07 -6.81 12.61
C TRP A 491 13.78 -7.84 11.74
N ASP A 492 13.36 -7.99 10.48
CA ASP A 492 13.96 -8.92 9.53
C ASP A 492 15.43 -8.58 9.27
N ASN A 493 15.71 -7.32 8.94
CA ASN A 493 17.07 -6.90 8.71
C ASN A 493 17.92 -6.89 9.99
N ALA A 494 17.31 -6.73 11.18
CA ALA A 494 18.01 -6.93 12.44
C ALA A 494 18.40 -8.40 12.66
N LYS A 495 17.53 -9.36 12.29
CA LYS A 495 17.85 -10.80 12.24
C LYS A 495 19.01 -11.05 11.28
N LYS A 496 18.90 -10.61 10.01
CA LYS A 496 19.96 -10.79 9.00
C LYS A 496 21.29 -10.14 9.42
N TYR A 497 21.26 -8.99 10.11
CA TYR A 497 22.46 -8.36 10.69
C TYR A 497 23.18 -9.27 11.68
N ILE A 498 22.43 -9.97 12.55
CA ILE A 498 22.98 -10.96 13.49
C ILE A 498 23.53 -12.17 12.72
N GLU A 499 22.82 -12.64 11.70
CA GLU A 499 23.24 -13.78 10.86
C GLU A 499 24.57 -13.56 10.15
N LYS A 500 24.95 -12.31 9.83
CA LYS A 500 26.29 -11.94 9.32
C LYS A 500 27.45 -12.19 10.31
N GLY A 501 27.16 -12.69 11.51
CA GLY A 501 28.15 -12.97 12.55
C GLY A 501 28.22 -11.90 13.64
N ASN A 502 27.43 -10.84 13.55
CA ASN A 502 27.32 -9.85 14.63
C ASN A 502 26.64 -10.49 15.85
N TYR A 503 27.07 -10.10 17.06
CA TYR A 503 26.47 -10.51 18.32
C TYR A 503 26.30 -12.04 18.54
N GLY A 504 27.17 -12.84 17.92
CA GLY A 504 27.23 -14.29 18.13
C GLY A 504 26.78 -15.13 16.93
N GLY A 505 26.20 -14.53 15.89
CA GLY A 505 25.89 -15.24 14.65
C GLY A 505 24.72 -16.24 14.76
N LYS A 506 24.51 -17.01 13.68
CA LYS A 506 23.48 -18.05 13.57
C LYS A 506 23.57 -19.05 14.73
N GLY A 507 22.41 -19.40 15.29
CA GLY A 507 22.27 -20.35 16.41
C GLY A 507 22.50 -19.78 17.81
N SER A 508 22.99 -18.54 17.94
CA SER A 508 23.12 -17.86 19.24
C SER A 508 21.76 -17.52 19.88
N GLU A 509 21.74 -17.26 21.19
CA GLU A 509 20.51 -16.78 21.87
C GLU A 509 20.06 -15.40 21.32
N THR A 510 21.02 -14.54 20.94
CA THR A 510 20.73 -13.28 20.24
C THR A 510 20.01 -13.55 18.92
N HIS A 511 20.49 -14.53 18.14
CA HIS A 511 19.87 -14.91 16.87
C HIS A 511 18.45 -15.43 17.08
N LYS A 512 18.22 -16.30 18.07
CA LYS A 512 16.86 -16.76 18.41
C LYS A 512 15.94 -15.59 18.77
N ALA A 513 16.41 -14.61 19.53
CA ALA A 513 15.64 -13.40 19.83
C ALA A 513 15.35 -12.54 18.59
N GLY A 514 16.30 -12.47 17.65
CA GLY A 514 16.11 -11.83 16.35
C GLY A 514 15.01 -12.53 15.52
N VAL A 515 15.06 -13.86 15.42
CA VAL A 515 14.05 -14.69 14.72
C VAL A 515 12.65 -14.51 15.34
N VAL A 516 12.55 -14.41 16.67
CA VAL A 516 11.25 -14.12 17.31
C VAL A 516 10.74 -12.72 16.96
N GLY A 517 11.62 -11.72 16.85
CA GLY A 517 11.22 -10.39 16.39
C GLY A 517 10.72 -10.40 14.95
N ASP A 518 11.43 -11.09 14.06
CA ASP A 518 11.08 -11.20 12.65
C ASP A 518 9.73 -11.91 12.44
N THR A 519 9.53 -13.06 13.10
CA THR A 519 8.25 -13.80 13.04
C THR A 519 7.05 -13.02 13.60
N VAL A 520 7.27 -12.03 14.48
CA VAL A 520 6.25 -11.05 14.87
C VAL A 520 6.03 -10.00 13.78
N GLY A 521 7.08 -9.60 13.08
CA GLY A 521 7.10 -8.64 11.98
C GLY A 521 6.51 -9.15 10.66
N ASP A 522 6.52 -10.45 10.41
CA ASP A 522 5.99 -11.07 9.20
C ASP A 522 4.52 -10.72 8.90
N PRO A 523 3.55 -10.95 9.83
CA PRO A 523 2.18 -10.53 9.60
C PRO A 523 2.02 -8.99 9.53
N PHE A 524 3.00 -8.22 10.01
CA PHE A 524 3.00 -6.76 9.90
C PHE A 524 3.37 -6.34 8.48
N LYS A 525 4.53 -6.80 7.96
CA LYS A 525 5.11 -6.33 6.68
C LYS A 525 4.54 -7.01 5.43
N ASP A 526 3.97 -8.21 5.53
CA ASP A 526 3.55 -8.99 4.34
C ASP A 526 2.05 -9.28 4.27
N THR A 527 1.33 -9.13 5.39
CA THR A 527 -0.13 -9.32 5.42
C THR A 527 -0.86 -8.02 5.71
N SER A 528 -0.69 -7.47 6.91
CA SER A 528 -1.56 -6.42 7.43
C SER A 528 -1.20 -5.04 6.88
N GLY A 529 0.07 -4.66 6.95
CA GLY A 529 0.57 -3.35 6.51
C GLY A 529 0.27 -3.06 5.03
N PRO A 530 0.72 -3.89 4.08
CA PRO A 530 0.40 -3.68 2.66
C PRO A 530 -1.10 -3.75 2.37
N SER A 531 -1.85 -4.64 3.04
CA SER A 531 -3.30 -4.76 2.78
C SER A 531 -4.10 -3.55 3.25
N LEU A 532 -3.58 -2.72 4.17
CA LEU A 532 -4.23 -1.47 4.58
C LEU A 532 -4.32 -0.47 3.43
N ASN A 533 -3.30 -0.40 2.57
CA ASN A 533 -3.36 0.52 1.43
C ASN A 533 -4.53 0.16 0.50
N ILE A 534 -4.78 -1.15 0.31
CA ILE A 534 -5.90 -1.66 -0.50
C ILE A 534 -7.21 -1.39 0.20
N LEU A 535 -7.28 -1.58 1.52
CA LEU A 535 -8.49 -1.27 2.29
C LEU A 535 -8.94 0.18 2.05
N ILE A 536 -8.01 1.15 2.13
CA ILE A 536 -8.29 2.57 1.92
C ILE A 536 -8.85 2.81 0.51
N LYS A 537 -8.16 2.33 -0.52
CA LYS A 537 -8.54 2.55 -1.92
C LYS A 537 -9.84 1.82 -2.27
N LEU A 538 -9.99 0.57 -1.85
CA LEU A 538 -11.19 -0.25 -2.08
C LEU A 538 -12.44 0.36 -1.43
N MET A 539 -12.35 0.82 -0.18
CA MET A 539 -13.49 1.49 0.47
C MET A 539 -13.88 2.76 -0.28
N THR A 540 -12.91 3.49 -0.80
CA THR A 540 -13.16 4.69 -1.61
C THR A 540 -13.83 4.32 -2.94
N MET A 541 -13.31 3.32 -3.66
CA MET A 541 -13.89 2.84 -4.92
C MET A 541 -15.32 2.32 -4.75
N VAL A 542 -15.60 1.57 -3.68
CA VAL A 542 -16.95 1.12 -3.36
C VAL A 542 -17.86 2.32 -3.08
N SER A 543 -17.37 3.33 -2.36
CA SER A 543 -18.13 4.57 -2.10
C SER A 543 -18.48 5.31 -3.39
N VAL A 544 -17.52 5.43 -4.32
CA VAL A 544 -17.72 6.03 -5.65
C VAL A 544 -18.80 5.29 -6.43
N VAL A 545 -18.69 3.95 -6.54
CA VAL A 545 -19.68 3.13 -7.26
C VAL A 545 -21.07 3.21 -6.62
N MET A 546 -21.13 3.31 -5.28
CA MET A 546 -22.36 3.32 -4.50
C MET A 546 -22.85 4.75 -4.18
N ALA A 547 -22.26 5.78 -4.78
CA ALA A 547 -22.64 7.17 -4.57
C ALA A 547 -24.12 7.41 -4.91
N GLY A 548 -24.60 6.86 -6.03
CA GLY A 548 -26.01 6.97 -6.42
C GLY A 548 -26.98 6.35 -5.42
N LEU A 549 -26.62 5.19 -4.83
CA LEU A 549 -27.41 4.57 -3.76
C LEU A 549 -27.44 5.47 -2.53
N THR A 550 -26.28 6.00 -2.15
CA THR A 550 -26.10 6.87 -0.97
C THR A 550 -26.95 8.13 -1.09
N VAL A 551 -26.88 8.82 -2.22
CA VAL A 551 -27.64 10.06 -2.46
C VAL A 551 -29.15 9.81 -2.53
N ALA A 552 -29.57 8.67 -3.09
CA ALA A 552 -30.99 8.37 -3.28
C ALA A 552 -31.69 7.90 -2.01
N TYR A 553 -30.99 7.16 -1.14
CA TYR A 553 -31.62 6.38 -0.06
C TYR A 553 -30.99 6.56 1.33
N SER A 554 -30.09 7.54 1.53
CA SER A 554 -29.57 7.80 2.89
C SER A 554 -30.69 8.21 3.85
N ILE A 555 -30.57 7.75 5.10
CA ILE A 555 -31.51 8.10 6.17
C ILE A 555 -31.17 9.49 6.74
N PHE A 556 -29.88 9.79 6.88
CA PHE A 556 -29.35 11.08 7.32
C PHE A 556 -28.89 11.95 6.16
#